data_AF-A0A6A9SX28-F1
#
_entry.id   AF-A0A6A9SX28-F1
#
_cell.length_a   1.000
_cell.length_b   1.000
_cell.length_c   1.000
_cell.angle_alpha   90.00
_cell.angle_beta   90.00
_cell.angle_gamma   90.00
#
_symmetry.space_group_name_H-M   'P 1'
#
loop_
_entity.id
_entity.type
_entity.pdbx_description
1 polymer ?
#
loop_
_entity_poly.entity_id
_entity_poly.type
_entity_poly.pdbx_seq_one_letter_code
_entity_poly.pdbx_strand_id
1 'polypeptide(L)'
;MTAGGTDDVLVYPTVYDLGGSEALSALLATRETPERQAFDTVREYTPGDPLRDVHWKTSAKHDDELFVKEFAGREPTETLTVRGDAAEGGADGMASAVASVCVTVLERGLPVEVVLPSGTVTAQPTHEDRQALLSTLATVDAGRPEKDVDADVTVEGTATGTTVAIGDRRVAFEQLREGTTALTERGDDRRGVTA
;
A
#
# COMPACT_ATOMS: atom_id res chain seq x y z
N MET A 1 36.37 34.11 -19.53
CA MET A 1 35.22 33.30 -19.95
C MET A 1 34.92 32.36 -18.81
N THR A 2 33.97 32.70 -17.94
CA THR A 2 33.57 31.88 -16.80
C THR A 2 32.32 31.10 -17.19
N ALA A 3 32.45 29.80 -17.38
CA ALA A 3 31.30 28.92 -17.52
C ALA A 3 30.72 28.68 -16.12
N GLY A 4 29.57 29.28 -15.82
CA GLY A 4 28.73 28.84 -14.71
C GLY A 4 27.93 27.64 -15.21
N GLY A 5 28.35 26.43 -14.83
CA GLY A 5 27.54 25.23 -15.00
C GLY A 5 26.63 25.06 -13.79
N THR A 6 25.39 24.66 -14.03
CA THR A 6 24.49 24.12 -13.00
C THR A 6 24.52 22.60 -13.11
N ASP A 7 24.76 21.93 -11.98
CA ASP A 7 24.64 20.48 -11.84
C ASP A 7 23.34 20.16 -11.09
N ASP A 8 22.60 19.16 -11.56
CA ASP A 8 21.36 18.69 -10.94
C ASP A 8 21.65 17.50 -10.02
N VAL A 9 21.04 17.49 -8.84
CA VAL A 9 21.15 16.41 -7.85
C VAL A 9 19.77 15.89 -7.52
N LEU A 10 19.59 14.57 -7.62
CA LEU A 10 18.33 13.90 -7.26
C LEU A 10 18.22 13.73 -5.75
N VAL A 11 17.19 14.32 -5.15
CA VAL A 11 16.91 14.21 -3.71
C VAL A 11 15.73 13.27 -3.50
N TYR A 12 15.93 12.23 -2.71
CA TYR A 12 14.88 11.26 -2.41
C TYR A 12 13.92 11.81 -1.36
N PRO A 13 12.62 11.46 -1.42
CA PRO A 13 11.66 11.87 -0.41
C PRO A 13 12.06 11.36 0.97
N THR A 14 11.75 12.14 2.00
CA THR A 14 12.00 11.71 3.38
C THR A 14 10.96 10.66 3.76
N VAL A 15 11.44 9.51 4.25
CA VAL A 15 10.60 8.41 4.72
C VAL A 15 10.49 8.48 6.25
N TYR A 16 9.27 8.54 6.74
CA TYR A 16 8.95 8.52 8.16
C TYR A 16 8.40 7.16 8.55
N ASP A 17 8.77 6.69 9.75
CA ASP A 17 8.19 5.48 10.33
C ASP A 17 6.74 5.75 10.75
N LEU A 18 5.81 4.97 10.18
CA LEU A 18 4.38 5.05 10.47
C LEU A 18 3.90 3.85 11.31
N GLY A 19 4.79 3.03 11.85
CA GLY A 19 4.47 1.86 12.66
C GLY A 19 3.62 2.16 13.91
N GLY A 20 3.68 3.39 14.42
CA GLY A 20 2.84 3.87 15.53
C GLY A 20 1.43 4.31 15.13
N SER A 21 1.11 4.40 13.84
CA SER A 21 -0.22 4.80 13.38
C SER A 21 -1.22 3.65 13.52
N GLU A 22 -2.23 3.86 14.38
CA GLU A 22 -3.34 2.92 14.55
C GLU A 22 -4.17 2.78 13.28
N ALA A 23 -4.40 3.89 12.55
CA ALA A 23 -5.20 3.87 11.32
C ALA A 23 -4.53 3.04 10.22
N LEU A 24 -3.22 3.21 10.02
CA LEU A 24 -2.48 2.42 9.04
C LEU A 24 -2.37 0.96 9.51
N SER A 25 -2.10 0.72 10.79
CA SER A 25 -2.03 -0.63 11.33
C SER A 25 -3.34 -1.40 11.18
N ALA A 26 -4.50 -0.74 11.38
CA ALA A 26 -5.81 -1.35 11.20
C ALA A 26 -6.07 -1.75 9.74
N LEU A 27 -5.72 -0.88 8.77
CA LEU A 27 -5.80 -1.22 7.35
C LEU A 27 -4.92 -2.42 7.02
N LEU A 28 -3.66 -2.42 7.45
CA LEU A 28 -2.73 -3.52 7.14
C LEU A 28 -3.20 -4.84 7.74
N ALA A 29 -3.73 -4.84 8.98
CA ALA A 29 -4.30 -6.04 9.60
C ALA A 29 -5.44 -6.67 8.79
N THR A 30 -6.27 -5.85 8.11
CA THR A 30 -7.32 -6.37 7.21
C THR A 30 -6.77 -7.01 5.94
N ARG A 31 -5.61 -6.54 5.44
CA ARG A 31 -4.95 -7.07 4.23
C ARG A 31 -4.04 -8.27 4.52
N GLU A 32 -3.48 -8.34 5.72
CA GLU A 32 -2.67 -9.47 6.21
C GLU A 32 -3.52 -10.71 6.55
N THR A 33 -4.83 -10.52 6.75
CA THR A 33 -5.77 -11.63 6.96
C THR A 33 -6.30 -12.06 5.60
N PRO A 34 -5.75 -13.12 4.96
CA PRO A 34 -6.40 -13.68 3.79
C PRO A 34 -7.82 -14.07 4.21
N GLU A 35 -8.83 -13.41 3.62
CA GLU A 35 -10.19 -13.89 3.71
C GLU A 35 -10.14 -15.38 3.34
N ARG A 36 -10.55 -16.23 4.29
CA ARG A 36 -10.49 -17.69 4.14
C ARG A 36 -11.43 -18.10 3.00
N GLN A 37 -10.94 -18.07 1.77
CA GLN A 37 -11.56 -18.67 0.60
C GLN A 37 -10.60 -19.56 -0.21
N ALA A 38 -9.46 -19.97 0.39
CA ALA A 38 -8.76 -21.18 -0.04
C ALA A 38 -9.60 -22.40 0.37
N PHE A 39 -10.66 -22.69 -0.39
CA PHE A 39 -11.26 -24.01 -0.36
C PHE A 39 -10.23 -25.01 -0.89
N ASP A 40 -9.91 -26.02 -0.08
CA ASP A 40 -9.29 -27.27 -0.50
C ASP A 40 -10.01 -27.79 -1.75
N THR A 41 -9.46 -27.55 -2.94
CA THR A 41 -9.86 -28.31 -4.13
C THR A 41 -8.92 -29.51 -4.21
N VAL A 42 -9.35 -30.60 -3.60
CA VAL A 42 -8.74 -31.91 -3.79
C VAL A 42 -9.02 -32.32 -5.24
N ARG A 43 -7.97 -32.36 -6.07
CA ARG A 43 -8.07 -32.82 -7.46
C ARG A 43 -7.55 -34.27 -7.56
N GLU A 44 -8.20 -35.03 -8.42
CA GLU A 44 -7.80 -36.40 -8.79
C GLU A 44 -6.44 -36.40 -9.53
N TYR A 45 -5.55 -37.31 -9.16
CA TYR A 45 -4.22 -37.47 -9.77
C TYR A 45 -4.30 -37.68 -11.29
N THR A 46 -3.53 -36.89 -12.05
CA THR A 46 -3.31 -37.14 -13.48
C THR A 46 -1.94 -37.78 -13.69
N PRO A 47 -1.80 -38.84 -14.51
CA PRO A 47 -0.50 -39.47 -14.77
C PRO A 47 0.54 -38.48 -15.27
N GLY A 48 1.52 -38.14 -14.42
CA GLY A 48 2.54 -37.13 -14.69
C GLY A 48 3.05 -36.37 -13.46
N ASP A 49 2.29 -36.38 -12.35
CA ASP A 49 2.68 -35.62 -11.15
C ASP A 49 3.80 -36.29 -10.33
N PRO A 50 4.73 -35.52 -9.72
CA PRO A 50 5.81 -36.04 -8.90
C PRO A 50 5.27 -36.73 -7.64
N LEU A 51 5.62 -38.00 -7.45
CA LEU A 51 5.19 -38.88 -6.34
C LEU A 51 5.56 -38.40 -4.92
N ARG A 52 6.24 -37.25 -4.78
CA ARG A 52 6.70 -36.67 -3.51
C ARG A 52 5.64 -35.84 -2.79
N ASP A 53 4.57 -35.43 -3.46
CA ASP A 53 3.53 -34.53 -2.92
C ASP A 53 2.20 -35.26 -2.61
N VAL A 54 2.25 -36.59 -2.45
CA VAL A 54 1.09 -37.45 -2.21
C VAL A 54 0.62 -37.35 -0.76
N HIS A 55 -0.65 -37.01 -0.55
CA HIS A 55 -1.24 -36.91 0.79
C HIS A 55 -1.68 -38.30 1.31
N TRP A 56 -0.71 -39.06 1.80
CA TRP A 56 -0.84 -40.48 2.20
C TRP A 56 -2.02 -40.80 3.12
N LYS A 57 -2.46 -39.85 3.96
CA LYS A 57 -3.60 -40.04 4.89
C LYS A 57 -4.96 -40.05 4.18
N THR A 58 -5.06 -39.41 3.00
CA THR A 58 -6.26 -39.41 2.16
C THR A 58 -6.24 -40.60 1.20
N SER A 59 -5.08 -40.88 0.60
CA SER A 59 -4.91 -42.05 -0.27
C SER A 59 -5.15 -43.38 0.46
N ALA A 60 -4.87 -43.47 1.77
CA ALA A 60 -5.11 -44.70 2.56
C ALA A 60 -6.60 -45.03 2.80
N LYS A 61 -7.55 -44.16 2.43
CA LYS A 61 -8.99 -44.41 2.56
C LYS A 61 -9.68 -44.76 1.24
N HIS A 62 -8.98 -44.63 0.11
CA HIS A 62 -9.49 -44.90 -1.24
C HIS A 62 -8.48 -45.81 -1.94
N ASP A 63 -8.78 -47.11 -2.03
CA ASP A 63 -7.83 -48.16 -2.39
C ASP A 63 -7.22 -48.05 -3.81
N ASP A 64 -7.76 -47.21 -4.70
CA ASP A 64 -7.32 -47.11 -6.11
C ASP A 64 -7.09 -45.66 -6.61
N GLU A 65 -7.17 -44.63 -5.77
CA GLU A 65 -7.05 -43.22 -6.18
C GLU A 65 -6.00 -42.47 -5.35
N LEU A 66 -4.98 -41.93 -6.03
CA LEU A 66 -3.97 -41.07 -5.40
C LEU A 66 -4.45 -39.62 -5.40
N PHE A 67 -4.27 -38.94 -4.27
CA PHE A 67 -4.54 -37.50 -4.13
C PHE A 67 -3.22 -36.74 -3.93
N VAL A 68 -2.96 -35.75 -4.80
CA VAL A 68 -1.79 -34.88 -4.73
C VAL A 68 -2.17 -33.57 -4.06
N LYS A 69 -1.35 -33.12 -3.11
CA LYS A 69 -1.44 -31.76 -2.58
C LYS A 69 -0.62 -30.88 -3.50
N GLU A 70 -1.26 -30.36 -4.55
CA GLU A 70 -0.65 -29.27 -5.31
C GLU A 70 -0.50 -28.10 -4.32
N PHE A 71 0.74 -27.72 -4.04
CA PHE A 71 0.99 -26.46 -3.33
C PHE A 71 0.49 -25.36 -4.26
N ALA A 72 -0.73 -24.89 -4.03
CA ALA A 72 -1.17 -23.61 -4.55
C ALA A 72 -0.08 -22.61 -4.18
N GLY A 73 0.64 -22.09 -5.18
CA GLY A 73 1.57 -21.00 -4.99
C GLY A 73 0.85 -19.94 -4.15
N ARG A 74 1.54 -19.44 -3.12
CA ARG A 74 1.04 -18.44 -2.16
C ARG A 74 -0.02 -17.57 -2.84
N GLU A 75 -1.28 -17.69 -2.41
CA GLU A 75 -2.35 -16.87 -2.96
C GLU A 75 -1.90 -15.41 -2.95
N PRO A 76 -2.16 -14.63 -4.02
CA PRO A 76 -1.63 -13.28 -4.14
C PRO A 76 -2.03 -12.50 -2.88
N THR A 77 -1.01 -12.13 -2.10
CA THR A 77 -1.18 -11.15 -1.03
C THR A 77 -1.86 -9.94 -1.64
N GLU A 78 -2.96 -9.49 -1.03
CA GLU A 78 -3.74 -8.39 -1.58
C GLU A 78 -2.87 -7.14 -1.74
N THR A 79 -2.76 -6.64 -2.98
CA THR A 79 -1.98 -5.45 -3.32
C THR A 79 -2.67 -4.22 -2.76
N LEU A 80 -1.96 -3.42 -1.98
CA LEU A 80 -2.49 -2.18 -1.41
C LEU A 80 -2.34 -1.04 -2.42
N THR A 81 -3.43 -0.31 -2.68
CA THR A 81 -3.43 0.79 -3.64
C THR A 81 -3.28 2.14 -2.93
N VAL A 82 -2.28 2.93 -3.34
CA VAL A 82 -2.02 4.29 -2.84
C VAL A 82 -2.19 5.28 -3.98
N ARG A 83 -2.97 6.34 -3.78
CA ARG A 83 -3.10 7.44 -4.74
C ARG A 83 -2.42 8.70 -4.20
N GLY A 84 -1.60 9.35 -5.01
CA GLY A 84 -0.99 10.64 -4.71
C GLY A 84 -1.55 11.75 -5.60
N ASP A 85 -2.07 12.79 -4.97
CA ASP A 85 -2.50 14.04 -5.58
C ASP A 85 -1.72 15.20 -4.96
N ALA A 86 -1.31 16.18 -5.76
CA ALA A 86 -0.64 17.38 -5.24
C ALA A 86 -1.11 18.64 -5.97
N ALA A 87 -1.49 19.66 -5.20
CA ALA A 87 -1.59 21.03 -5.69
C ALA A 87 -0.19 21.63 -5.89
N GLU A 88 -0.11 22.77 -6.58
CA GLU A 88 1.15 23.51 -6.71
C GLU A 88 1.80 23.75 -5.34
N GLY A 89 3.11 23.47 -5.25
CA GLY A 89 3.87 23.55 -3.99
C GLY A 89 3.64 22.38 -3.01
N GLY A 90 2.84 21.38 -3.36
CA GLY A 90 2.53 20.21 -2.52
C GLY A 90 3.23 18.90 -2.91
N ALA A 91 4.03 18.89 -3.99
CA ALA A 91 4.62 17.67 -4.56
C ALA A 91 5.55 16.94 -3.57
N ASP A 92 6.48 17.66 -2.93
CA ASP A 92 7.42 17.08 -1.96
C ASP A 92 6.71 16.47 -0.74
N GLY A 93 5.67 17.17 -0.27
CA GLY A 93 4.84 16.73 0.85
C GLY A 93 4.05 15.46 0.51
N MET A 94 3.48 15.41 -0.70
CA MET A 94 2.82 14.21 -1.24
C MET A 94 3.84 13.07 -1.39
N ALA A 95 4.98 13.31 -2.03
CA ALA A 95 6.02 12.32 -2.28
C ALA A 95 6.54 11.70 -0.96
N SER A 96 6.79 12.53 0.05
CA SER A 96 7.22 12.08 1.38
C SER A 96 6.16 11.23 2.09
N ALA A 97 4.89 11.62 2.01
CA ALA A 97 3.79 10.87 2.61
C ALA A 97 3.54 9.53 1.90
N VAL A 98 3.50 9.52 0.56
CA VAL A 98 3.36 8.31 -0.25
C VAL A 98 4.54 7.38 0.00
N ALA A 99 5.78 7.88 0.02
CA ALA A 99 6.98 7.10 0.31
C ALA A 99 6.89 6.44 1.69
N SER A 100 6.48 7.20 2.71
CA SER A 100 6.37 6.71 4.10
C SER A 100 5.34 5.60 4.23
N VAL A 101 4.16 5.76 3.61
CA VAL A 101 3.14 4.72 3.57
C VAL A 101 3.66 3.49 2.83
N CYS A 102 4.18 3.65 1.62
CA CYS A 102 4.60 2.52 0.80
C CYS A 102 5.75 1.74 1.44
N VAL A 103 6.76 2.41 1.99
CA VAL A 103 7.86 1.73 2.69
C VAL A 103 7.33 0.94 3.89
N THR A 104 6.44 1.52 4.68
CA THR A 104 5.81 0.81 5.81
C THR A 104 5.07 -0.45 5.34
N VAL A 105 4.35 -0.37 4.21
CA VAL A 105 3.59 -1.51 3.64
C VAL A 105 4.54 -2.60 3.12
N LEU A 106 5.57 -2.21 2.37
CA LEU A 106 6.59 -3.11 1.83
C LEU A 106 7.39 -3.81 2.93
N GLU A 107 7.68 -3.12 4.04
CA GLU A 107 8.34 -3.70 5.23
C GLU A 107 7.48 -4.77 5.91
N ARG A 108 6.15 -4.72 5.74
CA ARG A 108 5.23 -5.80 6.17
C ARG A 108 5.08 -6.92 5.14
N GLY A 109 5.77 -6.85 4.01
CA GLY A 109 5.74 -7.89 2.98
C GLY A 109 4.51 -7.85 2.08
N LEU A 110 3.75 -6.75 2.10
CA LEU A 110 2.59 -6.53 1.23
C LEU A 110 3.05 -5.77 -0.03
N PRO A 111 2.64 -6.18 -1.25
CA PRO A 111 2.91 -5.41 -2.46
C PRO A 111 2.05 -4.13 -2.50
N VAL A 112 2.54 -3.11 -3.21
CA VAL A 112 1.82 -1.84 -3.39
C VAL A 112 1.67 -1.44 -4.85
N GLU A 113 0.55 -0.82 -5.18
CA GLU A 113 0.34 -0.10 -6.43
C GLU A 113 0.14 1.39 -6.11
N VAL A 114 0.92 2.25 -6.76
CA VAL A 114 0.92 3.69 -6.53
C VAL A 114 0.46 4.41 -7.79
N VAL A 115 -0.60 5.20 -7.67
CA VAL A 115 -1.18 6.00 -8.76
C VAL A 115 -0.84 7.46 -8.54
N LEU A 116 -0.03 8.02 -9.45
CA LEU A 116 0.53 9.36 -9.40
C LEU A 116 0.11 10.17 -10.64
N PRO A 117 0.31 11.50 -10.64
CA PRO A 117 0.10 12.33 -11.83
C PRO A 117 0.97 11.90 -13.02
N SER A 118 2.17 11.37 -12.75
CA SER A 118 3.11 10.88 -13.76
C SER A 118 2.82 9.45 -14.26
N GLY A 119 1.86 8.75 -13.66
CA GLY A 119 1.48 7.39 -14.03
C GLY A 119 1.32 6.44 -12.84
N THR A 120 1.27 5.14 -13.12
CA THR A 120 1.12 4.08 -12.11
C THR A 120 2.43 3.31 -11.95
N VAL A 121 2.81 3.03 -10.70
CA VAL A 121 4.00 2.23 -10.34
C VAL A 121 3.58 1.09 -9.43
N THR A 122 4.01 -0.12 -9.72
CA THR A 122 3.82 -1.27 -8.82
C THR A 122 5.16 -1.62 -8.17
N ALA A 123 5.14 -1.92 -6.87
CA ALA A 123 6.32 -2.34 -6.14
C ALA A 123 6.04 -3.60 -5.30
N GLN A 124 6.88 -4.61 -5.49
CA GLN A 124 6.95 -5.80 -4.64
C GLN A 124 7.80 -5.50 -3.39
N PRO A 125 7.71 -6.32 -2.32
CA PRO A 125 8.53 -6.17 -1.10
C PRO A 125 9.98 -6.58 -1.34
N THR A 126 10.64 -5.91 -2.27
CA THR A 126 12.05 -6.07 -2.66
C THR A 126 12.77 -4.74 -2.50
N HIS A 127 14.08 -4.81 -2.28
CA HIS A 127 14.90 -3.59 -2.17
C HIS A 127 14.97 -2.82 -3.50
N GLU A 128 14.98 -3.53 -4.63
CA GLU A 128 15.04 -2.95 -5.97
C GLU A 128 13.77 -2.13 -6.28
N ASP A 129 12.60 -2.72 -6.08
CA ASP A 129 11.31 -2.05 -6.33
C ASP A 129 11.11 -0.87 -5.37
N ARG A 130 11.51 -1.02 -4.10
CA ARG A 130 11.51 0.07 -3.13
C ARG A 130 12.37 1.24 -3.62
N GLN A 131 13.57 0.97 -4.11
CA GLN A 131 14.47 2.02 -4.61
C GLN A 131 13.94 2.68 -5.89
N ALA A 132 13.37 1.89 -6.81
CA ALA A 132 12.74 2.39 -8.02
C ALA A 132 11.55 3.30 -7.69
N LEU A 133 10.68 2.89 -6.77
CA LEU A 133 9.54 3.68 -6.29
C LEU A 133 10.00 5.03 -5.72
N LEU A 134 11.01 5.03 -4.83
CA LEU A 134 11.53 6.26 -4.25
C LEU A 134 12.16 7.18 -5.30
N SER A 135 12.80 6.62 -6.34
CA SER A 135 13.34 7.38 -7.46
C SER A 135 12.22 8.06 -8.26
N THR A 136 11.11 7.36 -8.52
CA THR A 136 9.94 7.94 -9.20
C THR A 136 9.31 9.05 -8.36
N LEU A 137 9.19 8.85 -7.05
CA LEU A 137 8.66 9.86 -6.13
C LEU A 137 9.58 11.07 -5.98
N ALA A 138 10.89 10.92 -6.20
CA ALA A 138 11.84 12.02 -6.19
C ALA A 138 11.70 12.96 -7.40
N THR A 139 11.02 12.51 -8.47
CA THR A 139 10.84 13.29 -9.70
C THR A 139 9.38 13.58 -10.01
N VAL A 140 8.46 13.36 -9.05
CA VAL A 140 7.03 13.58 -9.27
C VAL A 140 6.68 15.06 -9.09
N ASP A 141 5.95 15.60 -10.05
CA ASP A 141 5.45 16.97 -10.01
C ASP A 141 4.04 17.05 -9.41
N ALA A 142 3.59 18.28 -9.15
CA ALA A 142 2.22 18.55 -8.78
C ALA A 142 1.25 18.13 -9.90
N GLY A 143 0.07 17.66 -9.50
CA GLY A 143 -0.98 17.26 -10.42
C GLY A 143 -1.98 16.32 -9.78
N ARG A 144 -2.94 15.90 -10.60
CA ARG A 144 -3.92 14.86 -10.28
C ARG A 144 -3.71 13.70 -11.24
N PRO A 145 -3.73 12.44 -10.80
CA PRO A 145 -3.76 11.31 -11.70
C PRO A 145 -4.97 11.41 -12.63
N GLU A 146 -4.78 11.00 -13.89
CA GLU A 146 -5.85 10.99 -14.89
C GLU A 146 -6.98 10.01 -14.51
N LYS A 147 -6.62 8.93 -13.82
CA LYS A 147 -7.54 7.88 -13.37
C LYS A 147 -7.97 8.17 -11.94
N ASP A 148 -9.27 8.37 -11.74
CA ASP A 148 -9.86 8.34 -10.41
C ASP A 148 -10.02 6.88 -9.99
N VAL A 149 -9.08 6.41 -9.17
CA VAL A 149 -9.11 5.07 -8.58
C VAL A 149 -9.61 5.17 -7.14
N ASP A 150 -10.42 4.20 -6.74
CA ASP A 150 -10.74 3.98 -5.34
C ASP A 150 -9.51 3.31 -4.69
N ALA A 151 -8.77 4.09 -3.90
CA ALA A 151 -7.50 3.67 -3.33
C ALA A 151 -7.65 3.50 -1.81
N ASP A 152 -6.99 2.48 -1.27
CA ASP A 152 -6.93 2.22 0.18
C ASP A 152 -6.41 3.41 0.96
N VAL A 153 -5.41 4.07 0.36
CA VAL A 153 -4.79 5.28 0.88
C VAL A 153 -4.78 6.35 -0.19
N THR A 154 -5.30 7.53 0.14
CA THR A 154 -5.17 8.72 -0.72
C THR A 154 -4.32 9.77 0.00
N VAL A 155 -3.36 10.36 -0.70
CA VAL A 155 -2.48 11.41 -0.20
C VAL A 155 -2.75 12.67 -1.01
N GLU A 156 -3.10 13.76 -0.33
CA GLU A 156 -3.31 15.08 -0.93
C GLU A 156 -2.28 16.06 -0.37
N GLY A 157 -1.33 16.46 -1.21
CA GLY A 157 -0.31 17.47 -0.92
C GLY A 157 -0.77 18.87 -1.32
N THR A 158 -0.55 19.85 -0.44
CA THR A 158 -0.76 21.27 -0.72
C THR A 158 0.42 22.07 -0.22
N ALA A 159 0.55 23.33 -0.66
CA ALA A 159 1.59 24.24 -0.18
C ALA A 159 1.57 24.45 1.36
N THR A 160 0.44 24.20 2.03
CA THR A 160 0.28 24.39 3.47
C THR A 160 0.37 23.10 4.28
N GLY A 161 0.48 21.94 3.63
CA GLY A 161 0.56 20.65 4.31
C GLY A 161 0.00 19.49 3.49
N THR A 162 0.14 18.28 4.07
CA THR A 162 -0.27 17.03 3.44
C THR A 162 -1.34 16.34 4.28
N THR A 163 -2.41 15.89 3.62
CA THR A 163 -3.48 15.11 4.23
C THR A 163 -3.42 13.68 3.70
N VAL A 164 -3.66 12.70 4.58
CA VAL A 164 -3.75 11.28 4.22
C VAL A 164 -5.13 10.78 4.60
N ALA A 165 -5.81 10.17 3.63
CA ALA A 165 -7.06 9.44 3.82
C ALA A 165 -6.76 7.94 3.84
N ILE A 166 -7.31 7.22 4.82
CA ILE A 166 -7.25 5.76 4.96
C ILE A 166 -8.69 5.30 5.17
N GLY A 167 -9.30 4.72 4.13
CA GLY A 167 -10.75 4.53 4.08
C GLY A 167 -11.51 5.84 4.36
N ASP A 168 -12.44 5.81 5.32
CA ASP A 168 -13.25 6.99 5.69
C ASP A 168 -12.50 8.02 6.55
N ARG A 169 -11.31 7.67 7.06
CA ARG A 169 -10.58 8.52 8.01
C ARG A 169 -9.58 9.40 7.29
N ARG A 170 -9.69 10.72 7.46
CA ARG A 170 -8.72 11.71 6.99
C ARG A 170 -7.97 12.34 8.15
N VAL A 171 -6.64 12.37 8.05
CA VAL A 171 -5.75 12.91 9.07
C VAL A 171 -4.61 13.68 8.42
N ALA A 172 -4.05 14.65 9.13
CA ALA A 172 -2.83 15.31 8.66
C ALA A 172 -1.68 14.31 8.67
N PHE A 173 -0.80 14.34 7.66
CA PHE A 173 0.37 13.48 7.60
C PHE A 173 1.27 13.64 8.84
N GLU A 174 1.32 14.86 9.37
CA GLU A 174 2.02 15.19 10.62
C GLU A 174 1.53 14.38 11.82
N GLN A 175 0.22 14.17 11.92
CA GLN A 175 -0.37 13.43 13.03
C GLN A 175 -0.10 11.92 12.89
N LEU A 176 0.04 11.43 11.66
CA LEU A 176 0.42 10.04 11.38
C LEU A 176 1.86 9.75 11.82
N ARG A 177 2.82 10.67 11.56
CA ARG A 177 4.22 10.51 12.01
C ARG A 177 4.40 10.58 13.52
N GLU A 178 3.53 11.31 14.22
CA GLU A 178 3.59 11.49 15.68
C GLU A 178 2.93 10.34 16.45
N GLY A 179 2.36 9.34 15.76
CA GLY A 179 1.73 8.17 16.39
C GLY A 179 0.56 8.51 17.31
N THR A 180 -0.07 9.69 17.16
CA THR A 180 -0.98 10.24 18.16
C THR A 180 -2.44 10.23 17.69
N THR A 181 -3.26 9.57 18.50
CA THR A 181 -4.73 9.55 18.51
C THR A 181 -5.28 10.96 18.74
N ALA A 182 -5.30 11.82 17.73
CA ALA A 182 -6.12 13.02 17.77
C ALA A 182 -7.55 12.67 17.36
N LEU A 183 -8.36 12.26 18.34
CA LEU A 183 -9.81 12.41 18.27
C LEU A 183 -10.10 13.92 18.17
N THR A 184 -10.17 14.45 16.95
CA THR A 184 -10.76 15.76 16.74
C THR A 184 -12.27 15.59 16.81
N GLU A 185 -12.82 15.69 18.02
CA GLU A 185 -14.24 15.92 18.23
C GLU A 185 -14.64 17.13 17.37
N ARG A 186 -15.40 16.88 16.30
CA ARG A 186 -16.11 17.96 15.62
C ARG A 186 -17.12 18.50 16.62
N GLY A 187 -16.83 19.67 17.16
CA GLY A 187 -17.83 20.51 17.79
C GLY A 187 -18.95 20.78 16.79
N ASP A 188 -20.11 20.17 17.03
CA ASP A 188 -21.37 20.66 16.48
C ASP A 188 -21.98 21.60 17.51
N ASP A 189 -21.47 22.85 17.51
CA ASP A 189 -22.30 23.98 17.90
C ASP A 189 -23.22 24.33 16.72
N ARG A 190 -24.45 23.82 16.80
CA ARG A 190 -25.60 24.46 16.18
C ARG A 190 -26.70 24.66 17.21
N ARG A 191 -26.57 25.79 17.91
CA ARG A 191 -27.56 26.89 18.01
C ARG A 191 -29.03 26.47 18.11
N GLY A 192 -29.62 26.83 19.26
CA GLY A 192 -31.07 26.88 19.40
C GLY A 192 -31.74 27.85 18.42
N VAL A 193 -32.99 27.53 18.08
CA VAL A 193 -34.05 28.49 17.74
C VAL A 193 -35.37 27.91 18.25
N THR A 194 -36.02 28.75 19.07
CA THR A 194 -37.41 28.81 19.55
C THR A 194 -38.52 28.23 18.65
N ALA A 195 -39.51 27.59 19.29
CA ALA A 195 -40.88 28.10 19.46
C ALA A 195 -41.60 27.35 20.59
#